data_AF-A0A3D9JNI2-F1
#
_entry.id   AF-A0A3D9JNI2-F1
#
_cell.length_a   1.000
_cell.length_b   1.000
_cell.length_c   1.000
_cell.angle_alpha   90.00
_cell.angle_beta   90.00
_cell.angle_gamma   90.00
#
_symmetry.space_group_name_H-M   'P 1'
#
loop_
_entity.id
_entity.type
_entity.pdbx_description
1 polymer ?
#
loop_
_entity_poly.entity_id
_entity_poly.type
_entity_poly.pdbx_seq_one_letter_code
_entity_poly.pdbx_strand_id
1 'polypeptide(L)'
;MRKMGALFVGLSVAACGVSGLVGATAATAEPLFKDISKRHWARSQIERAISQGYVEGYPDGTFNAKASVTRAEFTKMLVDALRLPHSQGGLPWYQGYISSALEFGVLDETDSTDYGKPIKRIEMIRMLSRALALEAPYREYLETFGSFRKDDMPFADRLQFQNRDVPSIALAYGSGVVNGYPDQTMQIHRTATRSETVVMIESFLEVRTLDPLTRERLLTFSSNGKTFAATKIEALEEEQE
;
A
#
# COMPACT_ATOMS: atom_id res chain seq x y z
N MET A 1 31.35 60.51 -43.94
CA MET A 1 31.59 59.35 -44.83
C MET A 1 32.38 58.30 -44.06
N ARG A 2 31.98 57.03 -44.17
CA ARG A 2 32.46 55.85 -43.41
C ARG A 2 33.91 55.44 -43.74
N LYS A 3 34.61 54.87 -42.73
CA LYS A 3 35.46 53.64 -42.69
C LYS A 3 36.37 53.78 -41.44
N MET A 4 36.21 53.04 -40.32
CA MET A 4 36.28 51.59 -40.03
C MET A 4 37.68 50.99 -40.25
N GLY A 5 38.33 50.62 -39.14
CA GLY A 5 39.59 49.88 -39.07
C GLY A 5 40.04 49.69 -37.62
N ALA A 6 39.90 48.47 -37.10
CA ALA A 6 40.33 48.05 -35.77
C ALA A 6 41.81 47.62 -35.77
N LEU A 7 42.51 47.72 -34.64
CA LEU A 7 43.62 46.81 -34.33
C LEU A 7 43.75 46.59 -32.82
N PHE A 8 43.89 45.32 -32.48
CA PHE A 8 43.96 44.72 -31.16
C PHE A 8 45.24 45.11 -30.39
N VAL A 9 45.10 45.40 -29.09
CA VAL A 9 46.20 45.31 -28.11
C VAL A 9 45.87 44.15 -27.17
N GLY A 10 46.81 43.22 -27.08
CA GLY A 10 46.67 42.00 -26.31
C GLY A 10 47.08 42.11 -24.84
N LEU A 11 46.84 40.96 -24.18
CA LEU A 11 47.56 40.41 -23.04
C LEU A 11 47.28 41.02 -21.65
N SER A 12 46.46 40.33 -20.85
CA SER A 12 46.93 39.81 -19.56
C SER A 12 46.03 38.68 -19.05
N VAL A 13 46.65 37.54 -18.77
CA VAL A 13 46.09 36.40 -18.03
C VAL A 13 46.60 36.51 -16.60
N ALA A 14 45.71 36.49 -15.61
CA ALA A 14 45.95 35.81 -14.33
C ALA A 14 44.67 35.75 -13.48
N ALA A 15 44.23 34.51 -13.29
CA ALA A 15 43.12 34.01 -12.50
C ALA A 15 42.89 34.69 -11.13
N CYS A 16 41.64 35.10 -10.89
CA CYS A 16 41.09 35.27 -9.54
C CYS A 16 40.09 34.12 -9.30
N GLY A 17 40.62 32.93 -9.08
CA GLY A 17 39.82 31.74 -8.76
C GLY A 17 39.66 31.61 -7.25
N VAL A 18 38.65 32.26 -6.67
CA VAL A 18 38.26 31.98 -5.29
C VAL A 18 37.48 30.66 -5.31
N SER A 19 38.18 29.55 -5.14
CA SER A 19 37.55 28.23 -4.94
C SER A 19 36.87 28.23 -3.57
N GLY A 20 35.63 28.70 -3.53
CA GLY A 20 34.71 28.42 -2.43
C GLY A 20 34.35 26.93 -2.47
N LEU A 21 34.98 26.13 -1.63
CA LEU A 21 34.46 24.83 -1.23
C LEU A 21 33.13 25.07 -0.50
N VAL A 22 32.02 25.07 -1.25
CA VAL A 22 30.70 24.89 -0.66
C VAL A 22 30.64 23.43 -0.22
N GLY A 23 31.02 23.20 1.03
CA GLY A 23 30.71 21.95 1.72
C GLY A 23 29.20 21.81 1.73
N ALA A 24 28.67 20.88 0.94
CA ALA A 24 27.29 20.45 1.05
C ALA A 24 27.12 19.83 2.45
N THR A 25 26.74 20.64 3.42
CA THR A 25 26.21 20.14 4.69
C THR A 25 24.97 19.34 4.34
N ALA A 26 25.08 18.02 4.37
CA ALA A 26 23.94 17.13 4.26
C ALA A 26 22.92 17.57 5.31
N ALA A 27 21.84 18.21 4.87
CA ALA A 27 20.76 18.61 5.74
C ALA A 27 20.30 17.36 6.48
N THR A 28 20.57 17.30 7.77
CA THR A 28 20.11 16.20 8.60
C THR A 28 18.61 16.35 8.70
N ALA A 29 17.87 15.66 7.83
CA ALA A 29 16.40 15.62 7.92
C ALA A 29 16.01 15.27 9.37
N GLU A 30 15.19 16.11 9.99
CA GLU A 30 14.72 15.91 11.35
C GLU A 30 13.98 14.55 11.46
N PRO A 31 14.10 13.85 12.61
CA PRO A 31 13.35 12.61 12.80
C PRO A 31 11.85 12.91 12.78
N LEU A 32 11.12 12.22 11.89
CA LEU A 32 9.66 12.31 11.76
C LEU A 32 8.95 12.09 13.10
N PHE A 33 9.43 11.10 13.85
CA PHE A 33 9.06 10.80 15.23
C PHE A 33 10.29 10.37 16.01
N LYS A 34 10.24 10.52 17.33
CA LYS A 34 11.35 10.19 18.24
C LYS A 34 11.74 8.70 18.19
N ASP A 35 10.78 7.83 17.88
CA ASP A 35 10.94 6.36 17.83
C ASP A 35 11.12 5.82 16.40
N ILE A 36 11.15 6.69 15.37
CA ILE A 36 11.35 6.29 13.97
C ILE A 36 12.72 6.75 13.48
N SER A 37 13.66 5.81 13.46
CA SER A 37 15.01 6.06 12.93
C SER A 37 14.98 6.38 11.42
N LYS A 38 16.02 7.05 10.92
CA LYS A 38 16.19 7.35 9.48
C LYS A 38 16.28 6.10 8.60
N ARG A 39 16.68 4.96 9.17
CA ARG A 39 16.81 3.66 8.47
C ARG A 39 15.65 2.72 8.77
N HIS A 40 14.58 3.21 9.41
CA HIS A 40 13.41 2.38 9.66
C HIS A 40 12.81 1.93 8.33
N TRP A 41 12.59 0.63 8.17
CA TRP A 41 12.19 0.01 6.90
C TRP A 41 10.86 0.54 6.35
N ALA A 42 9.94 0.95 7.23
CA ALA A 42 8.65 1.54 6.86
C ALA A 42 8.65 3.08 6.82
N ARG A 43 9.81 3.74 6.95
CA ARG A 43 9.87 5.20 7.13
C ARG A 43 9.15 5.95 6.00
N SER A 44 9.49 5.64 4.75
CA SER A 44 8.89 6.28 3.58
C SER A 44 7.37 6.09 3.52
N GLN A 45 6.89 4.90 3.85
CA GLN A 45 5.48 4.55 3.88
C GLN A 45 4.76 5.34 4.97
N ILE A 46 5.36 5.47 6.16
CA ILE A 46 4.80 6.27 7.25
C ILE A 46 4.75 7.76 6.87
N GLU A 47 5.79 8.31 6.24
CA GLU A 47 5.82 9.70 5.77
C GLU A 47 4.69 9.95 4.76
N ARG A 48 4.49 9.04 3.79
CA ARG A 48 3.39 9.14 2.83
C ARG A 48 2.02 9.02 3.50
N ALA A 49 1.85 8.06 4.41
CA ALA A 49 0.60 7.85 5.13
C ALA A 49 0.13 9.10 5.91
N ILE A 50 1.08 9.82 6.51
CA ILE A 50 0.82 11.09 7.20
C ILE A 50 0.50 12.19 6.20
N SER A 51 1.27 12.29 5.11
CA SER A 51 1.01 13.29 4.06
C SER A 51 -0.38 13.12 3.41
N GLN A 52 -0.87 11.89 3.35
CA GLN A 52 -2.18 11.55 2.82
C GLN A 52 -3.29 11.67 3.88
N GLY A 53 -2.93 11.79 5.16
CA GLY A 53 -3.85 12.13 6.25
C GLY A 53 -4.61 10.96 6.86
N TYR A 54 -4.27 9.71 6.55
CA TYR A 54 -4.99 8.54 7.10
C TYR A 54 -4.31 7.94 8.35
N VAL A 55 -3.14 8.45 8.73
CA VAL A 55 -2.43 8.08 9.98
C VAL A 55 -1.82 9.31 10.64
N GLU A 56 -1.81 9.30 11.96
CA GLU A 56 -1.14 10.28 12.80
C GLU A 56 -0.25 9.60 13.85
N GLY A 57 0.70 10.37 14.38
CA GLY A 57 1.48 9.99 15.57
C GLY A 57 0.81 10.46 16.86
N TYR A 58 1.43 10.14 17.98
CA TYR A 58 0.92 10.43 19.31
C TYR A 58 1.41 11.81 19.79
N PRO A 59 0.68 12.47 20.73
CA PRO A 59 1.05 13.78 21.26
C PRO A 59 2.44 13.83 21.93
N ASP A 60 2.98 12.68 22.35
CA ASP A 60 4.32 12.56 22.93
C ASP A 60 5.46 12.60 21.87
N GLY A 61 5.11 12.67 20.58
CA GLY A 61 6.03 12.69 19.46
C GLY A 61 6.51 11.30 19.01
N THR A 62 5.78 10.24 19.37
CA THR A 62 6.04 8.86 18.91
C THR A 62 5.06 8.42 17.82
N PHE A 63 5.45 7.41 17.05
CA PHE A 63 4.56 6.70 16.13
C PHE A 63 4.06 5.38 16.71
N ASN A 64 4.81 4.76 17.63
CA ASN A 64 4.59 3.42 18.16
C ASN A 64 4.57 2.35 17.06
N ALA A 65 5.60 2.34 16.21
CA ALA A 65 5.73 1.46 15.05
C ALA A 65 5.46 -0.04 15.31
N LYS A 66 5.80 -0.53 16.50
CA LYS A 66 5.68 -1.94 16.91
C LYS A 66 4.38 -2.26 17.65
N ALA A 67 3.54 -1.26 17.94
CA ALA A 67 2.27 -1.49 18.61
C ALA A 67 1.36 -2.36 17.73
N SER A 68 0.61 -3.26 18.35
CA SER A 68 -0.43 -4.02 17.66
C SER A 68 -1.56 -3.09 17.25
N VAL A 69 -2.15 -3.33 16.08
CA VAL A 69 -3.32 -2.59 15.59
C VAL A 69 -4.57 -3.41 15.82
N THR A 70 -5.63 -2.78 16.31
CA THR A 70 -6.96 -3.38 16.46
C THR A 70 -7.73 -3.38 15.13
N ARG A 71 -8.78 -4.21 15.02
CA ARG A 71 -9.65 -4.18 13.83
C ARG A 71 -10.28 -2.80 13.61
N ALA A 72 -10.78 -2.17 14.67
CA ALA A 72 -11.33 -0.81 14.62
C ALA A 72 -10.32 0.20 14.05
N GLU A 73 -9.07 0.19 14.53
CA GLU A 73 -8.02 1.08 14.04
C GLU A 73 -7.67 0.81 12.59
N PHE A 74 -7.54 -0.46 12.18
CA PHE A 74 -7.29 -0.81 10.78
C PHE A 74 -8.44 -0.35 9.87
N THR A 75 -9.70 -0.57 10.27
CA THR A 75 -10.85 -0.12 9.49
C THR A 75 -10.86 1.39 9.35
N LYS A 76 -10.60 2.15 10.42
CA LYS A 76 -10.44 3.61 10.35
C LYS A 76 -9.37 4.00 9.33
N MET A 77 -8.15 3.44 9.46
CA MET A 77 -7.04 3.78 8.57
C MET A 77 -7.37 3.51 7.10
N LEU A 78 -8.03 2.39 6.80
CA LEU A 78 -8.41 2.04 5.43
C LEU A 78 -9.55 2.92 4.89
N VAL A 79 -10.57 3.22 5.71
CA VAL A 79 -11.67 4.13 5.36
C VAL A 79 -11.14 5.54 5.05
N ASP A 80 -10.24 6.05 5.90
CA ASP A 80 -9.58 7.35 5.71
C ASP A 80 -8.70 7.36 4.44
N ALA A 81 -7.92 6.30 4.21
CA ALA A 81 -7.07 6.17 3.02
C ALA A 81 -7.87 6.13 1.70
N LEU A 82 -9.05 5.49 1.75
CA LEU A 82 -10.01 5.46 0.65
C LEU A 82 -10.83 6.76 0.53
N ARG A 83 -10.79 7.63 1.54
CA ARG A 83 -11.65 8.82 1.69
C ARG A 83 -13.14 8.48 1.59
N LEU A 84 -13.55 7.35 2.14
CA LEU A 84 -14.97 6.98 2.14
C LEU A 84 -15.75 7.89 3.08
N PRO A 85 -16.98 8.30 2.70
CA PRO A 85 -17.87 9.01 3.60
C PRO A 85 -18.12 8.20 4.88
N HIS A 86 -18.04 8.85 6.03
CA HIS A 86 -18.37 8.25 7.31
C HIS A 86 -18.93 9.32 8.27
N SER A 87 -19.76 8.90 9.22
CA SER A 87 -20.21 9.79 10.28
C SER A 87 -19.06 10.11 11.24
N GLN A 88 -19.02 11.36 11.71
CA GLN A 88 -18.10 11.79 12.76
C GLN A 88 -18.78 11.64 14.12
N GLY A 89 -18.05 11.12 15.10
CA GLY A 89 -18.58 10.85 16.44
C GLY A 89 -19.46 9.59 16.51
N GLY A 90 -19.87 9.24 17.73
CA GLY A 90 -20.57 8.00 18.04
C GLY A 90 -19.87 7.20 19.13
N LEU A 91 -20.62 6.36 19.82
CA LEU A 91 -20.09 5.39 20.77
C LEU A 91 -20.43 3.98 20.28
N PRO A 92 -19.42 3.11 20.07
CA PRO A 92 -17.98 3.36 20.20
C PRO A 92 -17.42 4.35 19.17
N TRP A 93 -16.24 4.92 19.42
CA TRP A 93 -15.60 5.94 18.56
C TRP A 93 -15.43 5.50 17.10
N TYR A 94 -15.31 4.19 16.87
CA TYR A 94 -15.10 3.61 15.54
C TYR A 94 -16.40 3.36 14.76
N GLN A 95 -17.58 3.60 15.36
CA GLN A 95 -18.85 3.17 14.78
C GLN A 95 -19.09 3.71 13.37
N GLY A 96 -18.80 5.00 13.12
CA GLY A 96 -18.95 5.59 11.79
C GLY A 96 -18.08 4.92 10.72
N TYR A 97 -16.85 4.56 11.07
CA TYR A 97 -15.94 3.86 10.17
C TYR A 97 -16.39 2.42 9.88
N ILE A 98 -16.91 1.71 10.88
CA ILE A 98 -17.47 0.36 10.68
C ILE A 98 -18.68 0.42 9.76
N SER A 99 -19.59 1.37 9.99
CA SER A 99 -20.77 1.55 9.14
C SER A 99 -20.38 1.88 7.69
N SER A 100 -19.43 2.79 7.48
CA SER A 100 -18.89 3.11 6.16
C SER A 100 -18.27 1.88 5.49
N ALA A 101 -17.42 1.14 6.21
CA ALA A 101 -16.78 -0.04 5.66
C ALA A 101 -17.77 -1.14 5.26
N LEU A 102 -18.88 -1.32 6.00
CA LEU A 102 -19.95 -2.23 5.62
C LEU A 102 -20.75 -1.72 4.41
N GLU A 103 -21.08 -0.42 4.39
CA GLU A 103 -21.84 0.20 3.30
C GLU A 103 -21.12 0.09 1.95
N PHE A 104 -19.81 0.33 1.94
CA PHE A 104 -18.99 0.21 0.75
C PHE A 104 -18.45 -1.20 0.51
N GLY A 105 -18.77 -2.19 1.36
CA GLY A 105 -18.37 -3.59 1.16
C GLY A 105 -16.89 -3.90 1.44
N VAL A 106 -16.16 -3.01 2.12
CA VAL A 106 -14.82 -3.29 2.67
C VAL A 106 -14.91 -4.36 3.78
N LEU A 107 -15.99 -4.30 4.56
CA LEU A 107 -16.41 -5.34 5.51
C LEU A 107 -17.73 -5.97 5.05
N ASP A 108 -17.99 -7.21 5.46
CA ASP A 108 -19.30 -7.87 5.32
C ASP A 108 -19.72 -8.59 6.60
N GLU A 109 -20.93 -9.17 6.60
CA GLU A 109 -21.51 -9.86 7.76
C GLU A 109 -20.74 -11.12 8.21
N THR A 110 -19.78 -11.61 7.40
CA THR A 110 -18.96 -12.78 7.73
C THR A 110 -17.70 -12.40 8.52
N ASP A 111 -17.41 -11.11 8.63
CA ASP A 111 -16.27 -10.58 9.38
C ASP A 111 -16.52 -10.56 10.89
N SER A 112 -15.41 -10.59 11.64
CA SER A 112 -15.46 -10.52 13.10
C SER A 112 -15.98 -9.17 13.57
N THR A 113 -16.99 -9.20 14.45
CA THR A 113 -17.55 -8.00 15.09
C THR A 113 -16.84 -7.60 16.38
N ASP A 114 -15.83 -8.37 16.84
CA ASP A 114 -14.99 -8.01 17.99
C ASP A 114 -13.91 -6.98 17.58
N TYR A 115 -14.33 -5.74 17.33
CA TYR A 115 -13.49 -4.71 16.73
C TYR A 115 -12.32 -4.24 17.61
N GLY A 116 -12.37 -4.48 18.92
CA GLY A 116 -11.35 -4.06 19.87
C GLY A 116 -10.13 -4.98 19.99
N LYS A 117 -10.13 -6.16 19.35
CA LYS A 117 -8.95 -7.06 19.39
C LYS A 117 -7.96 -6.72 18.29
N PRO A 118 -6.69 -7.12 18.47
CA PRO A 118 -5.70 -7.15 17.41
C PRO A 118 -6.22 -7.78 16.12
N ILE A 119 -6.02 -7.09 14.99
CA ILE A 119 -6.38 -7.59 13.67
C ILE A 119 -5.36 -8.61 13.17
N LYS A 120 -5.84 -9.73 12.64
CA LYS A 120 -4.99 -10.73 11.99
C LYS A 120 -4.73 -10.36 10.53
N ARG A 121 -3.60 -10.83 10.00
CA ARG A 121 -3.18 -10.59 8.62
C ARG A 121 -4.23 -11.01 7.59
N ILE A 122 -4.95 -12.11 7.81
CA ILE A 122 -6.03 -12.52 6.89
C ILE A 122 -7.22 -11.57 6.87
N GLU A 123 -7.52 -10.92 7.99
CA GLU A 123 -8.62 -9.96 8.08
C GLU A 123 -8.28 -8.71 7.27
N MET A 124 -7.04 -8.23 7.38
CA MET A 124 -6.53 -7.15 6.52
C MET A 124 -6.53 -7.55 5.04
N ILE A 125 -6.10 -8.77 4.69
CA ILE A 125 -6.08 -9.25 3.29
C ILE A 125 -7.49 -9.24 2.69
N ARG A 126 -8.50 -9.72 3.42
CA ARG A 126 -9.89 -9.69 2.97
C ARG A 126 -10.38 -8.27 2.74
N MET A 127 -10.16 -7.39 3.71
CA MET A 127 -10.57 -5.98 3.61
C MET A 127 -9.89 -5.25 2.45
N LEU A 128 -8.58 -5.39 2.28
CA LEU A 128 -7.84 -4.76 1.18
C LEU A 128 -8.26 -5.31 -0.19
N SER A 129 -8.51 -6.62 -0.29
CA SER A 129 -8.98 -7.24 -1.54
C SER A 129 -10.37 -6.77 -1.93
N ARG A 130 -11.29 -6.68 -0.95
CA ARG A 130 -12.62 -6.11 -1.19
C ARG A 130 -12.55 -4.63 -1.54
N ALA A 131 -11.68 -3.88 -0.88
CA ALA A 131 -11.42 -2.47 -1.19
C ALA A 131 -10.88 -2.27 -2.61
N LEU A 132 -10.01 -3.16 -3.12
CA LEU A 132 -9.59 -3.14 -4.52
C LEU A 132 -10.79 -3.39 -5.44
N ALA A 133 -11.61 -4.41 -5.13
CA ALA A 133 -12.79 -4.82 -5.91
C ALA A 133 -13.94 -3.80 -5.92
N LEU A 134 -13.78 -2.63 -5.30
CA LEU A 134 -14.67 -1.49 -5.49
C LEU A 134 -14.51 -0.86 -6.87
N GLU A 135 -13.35 -1.07 -7.51
CA GLU A 135 -13.01 -0.55 -8.82
C GLU A 135 -12.75 -1.71 -9.80
N ALA A 136 -13.18 -1.56 -11.05
CA ALA A 136 -12.77 -2.46 -12.12
C ALA A 136 -11.27 -2.24 -12.41
N PRO A 137 -10.50 -3.27 -12.82
CA PRO A 137 -10.91 -4.66 -13.09
C PRO A 137 -10.79 -5.62 -11.87
N TYR A 138 -10.58 -5.10 -10.66
CA TYR A 138 -10.27 -5.93 -9.48
C TYR A 138 -11.42 -6.82 -9.03
N ARG A 139 -12.65 -6.43 -9.31
CA ARG A 139 -13.84 -7.24 -9.04
C ARG A 139 -13.83 -8.53 -9.84
N GLU A 140 -13.52 -8.43 -11.12
CA GLU A 140 -13.44 -9.54 -12.06
C GLU A 140 -12.30 -10.49 -11.70
N TYR A 141 -11.16 -9.93 -11.27
CA TYR A 141 -10.06 -10.71 -10.71
C TYR A 141 -10.53 -11.51 -9.48
N LEU A 142 -11.16 -10.85 -8.52
CA LEU A 142 -11.64 -11.49 -7.28
C LEU A 142 -12.65 -12.62 -7.57
N GLU A 143 -13.60 -12.40 -8.48
CA GLU A 143 -14.58 -13.39 -8.90
C GLU A 143 -13.92 -14.63 -9.54
N THR A 144 -12.96 -14.40 -10.45
CA THR A 144 -12.23 -15.49 -11.12
C THR A 144 -11.44 -16.33 -10.12
N PHE A 145 -10.79 -15.69 -9.16
CA PHE A 145 -10.10 -16.37 -8.06
C PHE A 145 -11.05 -17.14 -7.13
N GLY A 146 -12.38 -16.94 -7.22
CA GLY A 146 -13.40 -17.77 -6.56
C GLY A 146 -13.30 -19.28 -6.86
N SER A 147 -12.72 -19.64 -8.02
CA SER A 147 -12.47 -21.03 -8.41
C SER A 147 -11.20 -21.65 -7.80
N PHE A 148 -10.34 -20.82 -7.19
CA PHE A 148 -9.10 -21.27 -6.57
C PHE A 148 -9.42 -21.89 -5.21
N ARG A 149 -8.56 -22.82 -4.81
CA ARG A 149 -8.60 -23.54 -3.53
C ARG A 149 -7.23 -23.40 -2.89
N LYS A 150 -7.14 -23.73 -1.59
CA LYS A 150 -5.89 -23.59 -0.85
C LYS A 150 -4.73 -24.35 -1.49
N ASP A 151 -4.99 -25.48 -2.13
CA ASP A 151 -3.98 -26.30 -2.81
C ASP A 151 -3.45 -25.65 -4.08
N ASP A 152 -4.14 -24.65 -4.62
CA ASP A 152 -3.66 -23.85 -5.76
C ASP A 152 -2.74 -22.72 -5.29
N MET A 153 -2.55 -22.50 -3.99
CA MET A 153 -1.76 -21.37 -3.51
C MET A 153 -0.28 -21.74 -3.32
N PRO A 154 0.68 -20.89 -3.76
CA PRO A 154 2.11 -21.20 -3.75
C PRO A 154 2.77 -20.98 -2.38
N PHE A 155 2.07 -21.26 -1.29
CA PHE A 155 2.55 -21.00 0.07
C PHE A 155 2.77 -22.28 0.88
N ALA A 156 3.81 -22.27 1.70
CA ALA A 156 4.16 -23.37 2.58
C ALA A 156 3.11 -23.57 3.69
N ASP A 157 2.52 -22.49 4.20
CA ASP A 157 1.49 -22.50 5.24
C ASP A 157 0.06 -22.55 4.69
N ARG A 158 -0.14 -22.86 3.39
CA ARG A 158 -1.46 -22.89 2.73
C ARG A 158 -2.48 -23.81 3.40
N LEU A 159 -2.03 -24.83 4.13
CA LEU A 159 -2.91 -25.73 4.88
C LEU A 159 -3.67 -25.01 6.02
N GLN A 160 -3.19 -23.86 6.47
CA GLN A 160 -3.88 -23.00 7.45
C GLN A 160 -5.02 -22.19 6.82
N PHE A 161 -5.06 -22.07 5.48
CA PHE A 161 -6.02 -21.23 4.79
C PHE A 161 -7.40 -21.88 4.78
N GLN A 162 -8.45 -21.05 4.86
CA GLN A 162 -9.82 -21.48 4.58
C GLN A 162 -10.11 -21.22 3.10
N ASN A 163 -10.87 -22.11 2.44
CA ASN A 163 -11.19 -21.93 1.01
C ASN A 163 -11.91 -20.60 0.71
N ARG A 164 -12.67 -20.07 1.67
CA ARG A 164 -13.32 -18.75 1.55
C ARG A 164 -12.34 -17.58 1.49
N ASP A 165 -11.14 -17.75 2.04
CA ASP A 165 -10.11 -16.70 2.11
C ASP A 165 -9.25 -16.68 0.83
N VAL A 166 -9.23 -17.79 0.09
CA VAL A 166 -8.35 -18.00 -1.06
C VAL A 166 -8.50 -16.93 -2.14
N PRO A 167 -9.71 -16.48 -2.53
CA PRO A 167 -9.83 -15.45 -3.55
C PRO A 167 -9.14 -14.14 -3.16
N SER A 168 -9.30 -13.72 -1.90
CA SER A 168 -8.61 -12.53 -1.38
C SER A 168 -7.11 -12.73 -1.25
N ILE A 169 -6.65 -13.91 -0.81
CA ILE A 169 -5.22 -14.23 -0.77
C ILE A 169 -4.62 -14.18 -2.18
N ALA A 170 -5.29 -14.76 -3.17
CA ALA A 170 -4.86 -14.78 -4.57
C ALA A 170 -4.81 -13.37 -5.15
N LEU A 171 -5.86 -12.55 -4.95
CA LEU A 171 -5.86 -11.17 -5.42
C LEU A 171 -4.76 -10.35 -4.76
N ALA A 172 -4.62 -10.40 -3.44
CA ALA A 172 -3.61 -9.63 -2.71
C ALA A 172 -2.17 -10.03 -3.10
N TYR A 173 -1.93 -11.32 -3.35
CA TYR A 173 -0.63 -11.81 -3.78
C TYR A 173 -0.34 -11.51 -5.26
N GLY A 174 -1.29 -11.81 -6.14
CA GLY A 174 -1.17 -11.59 -7.58
C GLY A 174 -0.95 -10.11 -7.90
N SER A 175 -1.71 -9.21 -7.27
CA SER A 175 -1.54 -7.76 -7.44
C SER A 175 -0.28 -7.21 -6.75
N GLY A 176 0.26 -7.92 -5.76
CA GLY A 176 1.45 -7.47 -5.02
C GLY A 176 1.18 -6.60 -3.80
N VAL A 177 -0.08 -6.39 -3.43
CA VAL A 177 -0.45 -5.79 -2.13
C VAL A 177 0.17 -6.56 -0.97
N VAL A 178 0.26 -7.89 -1.08
CA VAL A 178 0.87 -8.76 -0.06
C VAL A 178 1.75 -9.84 -0.69
N ASN A 179 3.06 -9.75 -0.51
CA ASN A 179 4.04 -10.65 -1.15
C ASN A 179 4.44 -11.90 -0.33
N GLY A 180 3.91 -12.06 0.89
CA GLY A 180 4.35 -13.13 1.81
C GLY A 180 5.73 -12.86 2.45
N TYR A 181 6.38 -13.91 2.92
CA TYR A 181 7.70 -13.86 3.57
C TYR A 181 8.75 -14.70 2.82
N PRO A 182 10.06 -14.48 3.06
CA PRO A 182 11.13 -15.24 2.40
C PRO A 182 11.08 -16.76 2.59
N ASP A 183 10.43 -17.23 3.66
CA ASP A 183 10.20 -18.65 3.94
C ASP A 183 8.98 -19.24 3.20
N GLN A 184 8.45 -18.50 2.21
CA GLN A 184 7.27 -18.86 1.42
C GLN A 184 5.98 -19.02 2.24
N THR A 185 5.88 -18.34 3.39
CA THR A 185 4.66 -18.31 4.19
C THR A 185 3.87 -17.02 4.01
N MET A 186 2.57 -17.04 4.33
CA MET A 186 1.73 -15.85 4.43
C MET A 186 1.52 -15.38 5.87
N GLN A 187 1.68 -16.27 6.86
CA GLN A 187 1.48 -16.02 8.29
C GLN A 187 0.10 -15.41 8.59
N ILE A 188 -0.94 -16.01 8.03
CA ILE A 188 -2.31 -15.45 7.98
C ILE A 188 -2.94 -15.18 9.35
N HIS A 189 -2.49 -15.88 10.40
CA HIS A 189 -3.00 -15.73 11.76
C HIS A 189 -2.19 -14.75 12.63
N ARG A 190 -1.05 -14.28 12.13
CA ARG A 190 -0.21 -13.30 12.82
C ARG A 190 -0.93 -11.95 12.87
N THR A 191 -0.83 -11.26 14.00
CA THR A 191 -1.29 -9.88 14.14
C THR A 191 -0.24 -8.91 13.59
N ALA A 192 -0.67 -7.81 13.00
CA ALA A 192 0.24 -6.82 12.44
C ALA A 192 0.54 -5.68 13.40
N THR A 193 1.78 -5.21 13.30
CA THR A 193 2.22 -3.97 13.91
C THR A 193 1.71 -2.76 13.13
N ARG A 194 1.69 -1.59 13.76
CA ARG A 194 1.27 -0.33 13.13
C ARG A 194 2.05 -0.02 11.85
N SER A 195 3.35 -0.32 11.82
CA SER A 195 4.16 -0.15 10.60
C SER A 195 3.79 -1.14 9.49
N GLU A 196 3.55 -2.41 9.83
CA GLU A 196 3.12 -3.42 8.85
C GLU A 196 1.75 -3.09 8.25
N THR A 197 0.82 -2.60 9.08
CA THR A 197 -0.48 -2.09 8.63
C THR A 197 -0.33 -0.95 7.63
N VAL A 198 0.50 0.06 7.94
CA VAL A 198 0.76 1.18 7.02
C VAL A 198 1.34 0.70 5.70
N VAL A 199 2.32 -0.19 5.74
CA VAL A 199 2.93 -0.72 4.51
C VAL A 199 1.91 -1.48 3.65
N MET A 200 0.99 -2.23 4.27
CA MET A 200 -0.07 -2.91 3.51
C MET A 200 -1.07 -1.94 2.87
N ILE A 201 -1.44 -0.85 3.57
CA ILE A 201 -2.34 0.18 3.01
C ILE A 201 -1.63 0.97 1.91
N GLU A 202 -0.37 1.36 2.08
CA GLU A 202 0.41 2.01 1.03
C GLU A 202 0.56 1.12 -0.21
N SER A 203 0.87 -0.16 -0.04
CA SER A 203 0.98 -1.10 -1.16
C SER A 203 -0.36 -1.24 -1.89
N PHE A 204 -1.46 -1.25 -1.14
CA PHE A 204 -2.82 -1.23 -1.70
C PHE A 204 -3.09 0.04 -2.53
N LEU A 205 -2.73 1.21 -2.02
CA LEU A 205 -2.94 2.48 -2.72
C LEU A 205 -2.08 2.59 -3.99
N GLU A 206 -0.85 2.07 -3.96
CA GLU A 206 0.03 1.96 -5.13
C GLU A 206 -0.59 1.06 -6.18
N VAL A 207 -0.99 -0.16 -5.80
CA VAL A 207 -1.65 -1.15 -6.68
C VAL A 207 -2.94 -0.59 -7.28
N ARG A 208 -3.76 0.16 -6.52
CA ARG A 208 -5.04 0.70 -7.00
C ARG A 208 -4.89 1.57 -8.26
N THR A 209 -3.72 2.17 -8.48
CA THR A 209 -3.46 2.94 -9.71
C THR A 209 -3.33 2.08 -10.98
N LEU A 210 -3.38 0.75 -10.84
CA LEU A 210 -3.27 -0.25 -11.90
C LEU A 210 -2.06 0.01 -12.79
N ASP A 211 -0.90 0.17 -12.17
CA ASP A 211 0.33 0.36 -12.94
C ASP A 211 0.61 -0.89 -13.82
N PRO A 212 1.32 -0.73 -14.95
CA PRO A 212 1.52 -1.82 -15.91
C PRO A 212 2.11 -3.10 -15.30
N LEU A 213 2.96 -2.98 -14.28
CA LEU A 213 3.56 -4.14 -13.62
C LEU A 213 2.52 -4.91 -12.81
N THR A 214 1.65 -4.22 -12.07
CA THR A 214 0.53 -4.84 -11.37
C THR A 214 -0.38 -5.61 -12.34
N ARG A 215 -0.71 -5.02 -13.50
CA ARG A 215 -1.50 -5.69 -14.54
C ARG A 215 -0.80 -6.94 -15.08
N GLU A 216 0.47 -6.83 -15.45
CA GLU A 216 1.26 -7.96 -15.93
C GLU A 216 1.30 -9.10 -14.90
N ARG A 217 1.53 -8.78 -13.62
CA ARG A 217 1.52 -9.78 -12.54
C ARG A 217 0.18 -10.50 -12.42
N LEU A 218 -0.93 -9.79 -12.50
CA LEU A 218 -2.27 -10.38 -12.39
C LEU A 218 -2.61 -11.28 -13.59
N LEU A 219 -2.27 -10.85 -14.81
CA LEU A 219 -2.53 -11.63 -16.03
C LEU A 219 -1.64 -12.87 -16.13
N THR A 220 -0.41 -12.79 -15.63
CA THR A 220 0.54 -13.91 -15.66
C THR A 220 0.47 -14.80 -14.43
N PHE A 221 -0.31 -14.41 -13.40
CA PHE A 221 -0.45 -15.20 -12.19
C PHE A 221 -1.06 -16.55 -12.50
N SER A 222 -0.25 -17.59 -12.30
CA SER A 222 -0.63 -18.98 -12.41
C SER A 222 -0.02 -19.76 -11.25
N SER A 223 -0.75 -20.77 -10.79
CA SER A 223 -0.29 -21.64 -9.73
C SER A 223 -0.94 -23.01 -9.84
N ASN A 224 -0.11 -24.07 -9.74
CA ASN A 224 -0.52 -25.48 -9.86
C ASN A 224 -1.41 -25.78 -11.09
N GLY A 225 -1.08 -25.19 -12.24
CA GLY A 225 -1.79 -25.40 -13.49
C GLY A 225 -3.13 -24.65 -13.60
N LYS A 226 -3.53 -23.91 -12.56
CA LYS A 226 -4.57 -22.89 -12.68
C LYS A 226 -3.93 -21.58 -13.09
N THR A 227 -4.37 -21.06 -14.23
CA THR A 227 -4.00 -19.72 -14.69
C THR A 227 -5.19 -18.81 -14.50
N PHE A 228 -4.93 -17.55 -14.18
CA PHE A 228 -5.92 -16.52 -14.43
C PHE A 228 -6.28 -16.51 -15.93
N ALA A 229 -7.55 -16.68 -16.27
CA ALA A 229 -7.99 -16.61 -17.67
C ALA A 229 -8.14 -15.13 -18.07
N ALA A 230 -7.08 -14.56 -18.63
CA ALA A 230 -6.99 -13.19 -19.13
C ALA A 230 -8.13 -12.81 -20.10
N THR A 231 -8.72 -13.81 -20.77
CA THR A 231 -9.67 -13.63 -21.88
C THR A 231 -10.92 -12.82 -21.54
N LYS A 232 -11.41 -12.85 -20.28
CA LYS A 232 -12.58 -12.06 -19.87
C LYS A 232 -12.23 -10.59 -19.60
N ILE A 233 -11.00 -10.29 -19.18
CA ILE A 233 -10.54 -8.92 -18.91
C ILE A 233 -10.02 -8.26 -20.18
N GLU A 234 -9.26 -9.00 -21.01
CA GLU A 234 -8.81 -8.54 -22.33
C GLU A 234 -10.00 -8.11 -23.22
N ALA A 235 -11.10 -8.89 -23.21
CA ALA A 235 -12.31 -8.55 -23.95
C ALA A 235 -13.08 -7.33 -23.40
N LEU A 236 -13.02 -7.06 -22.10
CA LEU A 236 -13.64 -5.87 -21.49
C LEU A 236 -12.83 -4.59 -21.73
N GLU A 237 -11.53 -4.74 -21.98
CA GLU A 237 -10.63 -3.63 -22.30
C GLU A 237 -10.70 -3.28 -23.81
N GLU A 238 -10.88 -4.26 -24.71
CA GLU A 238 -11.15 -4.01 -26.14
C GLU A 238 -12.48 -3.25 -26.39
N GLU A 239 -13.44 -3.34 -25.47
CA GLU A 239 -14.70 -2.57 -25.53
C GLU A 239 -14.58 -1.14 -24.97
N GLN A 240 -13.45 -0.79 -24.33
CA GLN A 240 -13.20 0.52 -23.72
C GLN A 240 -12.18 1.40 -24.49
N GLU A 241 -11.60 0.88 -25.58
CA GLU A 241 -10.81 1.64 -26.58
C GLU A 241 -11.67 2.08 -27.78
#